data_AF-A0A1I0W4N6-F1
#
_entry.id   AF-A0A1I0W4N6-F1
#
_cell.length_a   1.000
_cell.length_b   1.000
_cell.length_c   1.000
_cell.angle_alpha   90.00
_cell.angle_beta   90.00
_cell.angle_gamma   90.00
#
_symmetry.space_group_name_H-M   'P 1'
#
loop_
_entity.id
_entity.type
_entity.pdbx_description
1 polymer ?
#
loop_
_entity_poly.entity_id
_entity_poly.type
_entity_poly.pdbx_seq_one_letter_code
_entity_poly.pdbx_strand_id
1 'polypeptide(L)'
;MEVKLFQKTQRDLAVSVNLVIDTYWEDGISESKMVEMIQKLYINNESKFLKNGKYTTVLRQQCGKRRLEVVSRVLNMDQMTASQSMYL
;
A
#
# COMPACT_ATOMS: atom_id res chain seq x y z
N MET A 1 -10.64 11.89 4.80
CA MET A 1 -9.81 11.25 5.84
C MET A 1 -8.39 11.75 5.71
N GLU A 2 -7.72 12.02 6.84
CA GLU A 2 -6.30 12.37 6.85
C GLU A 2 -5.47 11.16 7.31
N VAL A 3 -4.58 10.65 6.45
CA VAL A 3 -3.67 9.54 6.76
C VAL A 3 -2.25 10.08 6.73
N LYS A 4 -1.51 9.91 7.84
CA LYS A 4 -0.12 10.34 7.93
C LYS A 4 0.74 9.50 6.98
N LEU A 5 1.67 10.14 6.26
CA LEU A 5 2.52 9.42 5.31
C LEU A 5 3.77 8.83 5.95
N PHE A 6 4.23 9.35 7.09
CA PHE A 6 5.41 8.85 7.81
C PHE A 6 4.98 8.16 9.10
N GLN A 7 5.00 6.83 9.07
CA GLN A 7 4.46 6.01 10.15
C GLN A 7 5.55 5.69 11.14
N LYS A 8 5.27 5.90 12.43
CA LYS A 8 6.24 5.72 13.52
C LYS A 8 6.66 4.25 13.62
N THR A 9 5.69 3.33 13.55
CA THR A 9 5.93 1.89 13.67
C THR A 9 5.34 1.09 12.50
N GLN A 10 5.73 -0.18 12.36
CA GLN A 10 5.09 -1.10 11.40
C GLN A 10 3.60 -1.33 11.71
N ARG A 11 3.19 -1.21 12.99
CA ARG A 11 1.80 -1.36 13.39
C ARG A 11 0.97 -0.16 12.95
N ASP A 12 1.47 1.06 13.16
CA ASP A 12 0.78 2.27 12.70
C ASP A 12 0.64 2.30 11.18
N LEU A 13 1.67 1.80 10.47
CA LEU A 13 1.63 1.61 9.04
C LEU A 13 0.55 0.61 8.62
N ALA A 14 0.47 -0.56 9.25
CA ALA A 14 -0.54 -1.55 8.92
C ALA A 14 -1.96 -1.03 9.17
N VAL A 15 -2.18 -0.27 10.25
CA VAL A 15 -3.45 0.40 10.54
C VAL A 15 -3.82 1.37 9.42
N SER A 16 -2.87 2.17 8.96
CA SER A 16 -3.09 3.14 7.88
C SER A 16 -3.38 2.47 6.54
N VAL A 17 -2.68 1.37 6.22
CA VAL A 17 -2.94 0.57 5.01
C VAL A 17 -4.34 -0.05 5.04
N ASN A 18 -4.71 -0.65 6.18
CA ASN A 18 -6.04 -1.24 6.34
C ASN A 18 -7.13 -0.19 6.16
N LEU A 19 -6.96 0.95 6.83
CA LEU A 19 -7.91 2.04 6.76
C LEU A 19 -8.14 2.52 5.32
N VAL A 20 -7.07 2.69 4.53
CA VAL A 20 -7.18 3.10 3.13
C VAL A 20 -7.94 2.06 2.29
N ILE A 21 -7.60 0.78 2.41
CA ILE A 21 -8.23 -0.29 1.62
C ILE A 21 -9.68 -0.51 2.04
N ASP A 22 -9.96 -0.53 3.34
CA ASP A 22 -11.30 -0.72 3.88
C ASP A 22 -12.21 0.43 3.46
N THR A 23 -11.73 1.68 3.52
CA THR A 23 -12.50 2.85 3.05
C THR A 23 -12.80 2.76 1.55
N TYR A 24 -11.89 2.21 0.75
CA TYR A 24 -12.16 1.97 -0.68
C TYR A 24 -13.22 0.89 -0.88
N TRP A 25 -13.16 -0.23 -0.14
CA TRP A 25 -14.17 -1.28 -0.21
C TRP A 25 -15.55 -0.85 0.28
N GLU A 26 -15.62 0.15 1.14
CA GLU A 26 -16.84 0.77 1.63
C GLU A 26 -17.31 1.96 0.76
N ASP A 27 -16.79 2.09 -0.46
CA ASP A 27 -17.11 3.16 -1.42
C ASP A 27 -16.82 4.59 -0.90
N GLY A 28 -16.00 4.73 0.13
CA GLY A 28 -15.67 6.00 0.77
C GLY A 28 -14.57 6.80 0.06
N ILE A 29 -13.78 6.17 -0.80
CA ILE A 29 -12.78 6.82 -1.68
C ILE A 29 -12.75 6.15 -3.05
N SER A 30 -12.33 6.88 -4.09
CA SER A 30 -12.13 6.31 -5.43
C SER A 30 -10.93 5.37 -5.50
N GLU A 31 -10.92 4.49 -6.49
CA GLU A 31 -9.78 3.61 -6.77
C GLU A 31 -8.49 4.39 -7.02
N SER A 32 -8.56 5.47 -7.81
CA SER A 32 -7.40 6.35 -8.06
C SER A 32 -6.82 6.92 -6.77
N LYS A 33 -7.69 7.27 -5.80
CA LYS A 33 -7.24 7.78 -4.51
C LYS A 33 -6.63 6.69 -3.65
N MET A 34 -7.21 5.49 -3.65
CA MET A 34 -6.66 4.33 -2.95
C MET A 34 -5.25 4.00 -3.46
N VAL A 35 -5.07 3.93 -4.78
CA VAL A 35 -3.79 3.68 -5.45
C VAL A 35 -2.75 4.72 -5.01
N GLU A 36 -3.08 6.02 -5.16
CA GLU A 36 -2.19 7.13 -4.80
C GLU A 36 -1.74 7.03 -3.32
N MET A 37 -2.68 6.75 -2.42
CA MET A 37 -2.41 6.68 -0.98
C MET A 37 -1.55 5.47 -0.61
N ILE A 38 -1.80 4.30 -1.21
CA ILE A 38 -0.98 3.10 -0.97
C ILE A 38 0.46 3.30 -1.50
N GLN A 39 0.63 3.88 -2.69
CA GLN A 39 1.95 4.22 -3.23
C GLN A 39 2.70 5.17 -2.32
N LYS A 40 2.03 6.25 -1.87
CA LYS A 40 2.62 7.22 -0.92
C LYS A 40 3.00 6.56 0.40
N LEU A 41 2.15 5.69 0.95
CA LEU A 41 2.48 4.95 2.17
C LEU A 41 3.69 4.04 1.96
N TYR A 42 3.79 3.37 0.80
CA TYR A 42 4.93 2.52 0.48
C TYR A 42 6.24 3.29 0.37
N ILE A 43 6.29 4.30 -0.50
CA ILE A 43 7.51 5.09 -0.77
C ILE A 43 8.06 5.72 0.51
N ASN A 44 7.19 6.22 1.39
CA ASN A 44 7.63 6.87 2.63
C ASN A 44 7.93 5.89 3.78
N ASN A 45 7.65 4.59 3.62
CA ASN A 45 7.81 3.59 4.68
C ASN A 45 8.33 2.23 4.19
N GLU A 46 9.09 2.19 3.10
CA GLU A 46 9.49 0.94 2.43
C GLU A 46 10.11 -0.09 3.38
N SER A 47 11.04 0.33 4.25
CA SER A 47 11.70 -0.54 5.25
C SER A 47 10.74 -1.11 6.32
N LYS A 48 9.56 -0.52 6.49
CA LYS A 48 8.48 -1.01 7.37
C LYS A 48 7.51 -1.93 6.62
N PHE A 49 7.38 -1.76 5.30
CA PHE A 49 6.62 -2.64 4.42
C PHE A 49 7.32 -3.97 4.20
N LEU A 50 8.58 -3.91 3.76
CA LEU A 50 9.33 -5.07 3.29
C LEU A 50 10.59 -5.32 4.12
N LYS A 51 10.89 -6.59 4.30
CA LYS A 51 12.20 -7.07 4.76
C LYS A 51 12.61 -8.24 3.88
N ASN A 52 13.77 -8.15 3.25
CA ASN A 52 14.28 -9.15 2.30
C ASN A 52 13.29 -9.46 1.17
N GLY A 53 12.70 -8.42 0.58
CA GLY A 53 11.73 -8.54 -0.52
C GLY A 53 10.38 -9.16 -0.16
N LYS A 54 10.10 -9.39 1.14
CA LYS A 54 8.83 -9.95 1.63
C LYS A 54 8.16 -8.99 2.60
N TYR A 55 6.82 -8.97 2.62
CA TYR A 55 6.10 -8.24 3.65
C TYR A 55 6.55 -8.65 5.05
N THR A 56 6.77 -7.65 5.89
CA THR A 56 7.12 -7.88 7.29
C THR A 56 6.03 -8.68 7.99
N THR A 57 6.41 -9.41 9.04
CA THR A 57 5.45 -10.26 9.79
C THR A 57 4.31 -9.42 10.37
N VAL A 58 4.58 -8.18 10.81
CA VAL A 58 3.55 -7.27 11.33
C VAL A 58 2.53 -6.92 10.25
N LEU A 59 2.97 -6.54 9.05
CA LEU A 59 2.06 -6.25 7.93
C LEU A 59 1.24 -7.48 7.54
N ARG A 60 1.85 -8.67 7.47
CA ARG A 60 1.15 -9.92 7.20
C ARG A 60 0.05 -10.23 8.21
N GLN A 61 0.34 -10.06 9.50
CA GLN A 61 -0.60 -10.37 10.57
C GLN A 61 -1.74 -9.35 10.63
N GLN A 62 -1.43 -8.05 10.49
CA GLN A 62 -2.41 -6.98 10.69
C GLN A 62 -3.26 -6.70 9.43
N CYS A 63 -2.67 -6.77 8.23
CA CYS A 63 -3.40 -6.52 7.00
C CYS A 63 -4.14 -7.75 6.49
N GLY A 64 -3.57 -8.93 6.72
CA GLY A 64 -4.08 -10.20 6.20
C GLY A 64 -3.91 -10.33 4.68
N LYS A 65 -4.24 -11.53 4.18
CA LYS A 65 -3.96 -11.93 2.79
C LYS A 65 -4.64 -11.02 1.76
N ARG A 66 -5.94 -10.73 1.92
CA ARG A 66 -6.75 -10.00 0.92
C ARG A 66 -6.24 -8.58 0.70
N ARG A 67 -5.96 -7.83 1.78
CA ARG A 67 -5.45 -6.47 1.68
C ARG A 67 -4.05 -6.43 1.09
N LEU A 68 -3.17 -7.35 1.49
CA LEU A 68 -1.82 -7.42 0.93
C LEU A 68 -1.81 -7.82 -0.55
N GLU A 69 -2.82 -8.56 -1.05
CA GLU A 69 -2.97 -8.80 -2.47
C GLU A 69 -3.27 -7.50 -3.24
N VAL A 70 -4.18 -6.67 -2.72
CA VAL A 70 -4.47 -5.34 -3.29
C VAL A 70 -3.21 -4.47 -3.29
N VAL A 71 -2.50 -4.38 -2.15
CA VAL A 71 -1.24 -3.64 -2.06
C VAL A 71 -0.25 -4.14 -3.12
N SER A 72 -0.07 -5.45 -3.26
CA SER A 72 0.86 -6.02 -4.23
C SER A 72 0.49 -5.65 -5.67
N ARG A 73 -0.81 -5.66 -6.01
CA ARG A 73 -1.28 -5.22 -7.32
C ARG A 73 -0.99 -3.74 -7.57
N VAL A 74 -1.28 -2.88 -6.59
CA VAL A 74 -1.00 -1.44 -6.67
C VAL A 74 0.50 -1.18 -6.90
N LEU A 75 1.38 -1.82 -6.13
CA LEU A 75 2.83 -1.64 -6.27
C LEU A 75 3.38 -2.21 -7.58
N ASN A 76 2.71 -3.19 -8.17
CA ASN A 76 3.09 -3.75 -9.48
C ASN A 76 2.54 -2.91 -10.65
N MET A 77 1.51 -2.08 -10.47
CA MET A 77 1.00 -1.19 -11.52
C MET A 77 2.07 -0.19 -11.97
N ASP A 78 2.87 0.34 -11.05
CA ASP A 78 3.98 1.26 -11.38
C ASP A 78 5.07 0.61 -12.24
N GLN A 79 5.29 -0.70 -12.07
CA GLN A 79 6.25 -1.45 -12.88
C GLN A 79 5.72 -1.68 -14.31
N MET A 80 4.40 -1.83 -14.48
CA MET A 80 3.77 -1.99 -15.80
C MET A 80 3.74 -0.67 -16.58
N THR A 81 3.42 0.46 -15.93
CA THR A 81 3.38 1.78 -16.60
C THR A 81 4.77 2.28 -17.01
N ALA A 82 5.80 2.04 -16.18
CA ALA A 82 7.19 2.35 -16.52
C ALA A 82 7.69 1.49 -17.70
N SER A 83 7.32 0.21 -17.76
CA SER A 83 7.67 -0.67 -18.86
C SER A 83 6.98 -0.28 -20.17
N GLN A 84 5.71 0.13 -20.13
CA GLN A 84 4.96 0.53 -21.33
C GLN A 84 5.53 1.81 -21.99
N SER A 85 6.05 2.74 -21.18
CA SER A 85 6.60 4.02 -21.65
C SER A 85 7.99 3.90 -22.26
N MET A 86 8.70 2.78 -22.07
CA MET A 86 10.02 2.51 -22.65
C MET A 86 9.92 1.96 -24.10
N TYR A 87 8.72 1.55 -24.53
CA TYR A 87 8.45 1.04 -25.87
C TYR A 87 7.65 2.02 -26.75
N LEU A 88 7.46 3.27 -26.30
CA LEU A 88 6.86 4.38 -27.04
C LEU A 88 7.91 5.47 -27.27
#